data_AF-A0A380T258-F1
#
_entry.id   AF-A0A380T258-F1
#
_cell.length_a   1.000
_cell.length_b   1.000
_cell.length_c   1.000
_cell.angle_alpha   90.00
_cell.angle_beta   90.00
_cell.angle_gamma   90.00
#
_symmetry.space_group_name_H-M   'P 1'
#
loop_
_entity.id
_entity.type
_entity.pdbx_description
1 polymer ?
#
loop_
_entity_poly.entity_id
_entity_poly.type
_entity_poly.pdbx_seq_one_letter_code
_entity_poly.pdbx_strand_id
1 'polypeptide(L)'
;MKRSLPSISRKKHHEARGILLDKHLRFSGPRHFEHGLFSGWRLSAAEPAIRVPLRWEYAFGGSSVLPNPDYPDNCAEPYLLHQVCYSNPLGRGWIEKRHEKHAWSMDAPLQRLAAPQIEALDRPVTHLHVTHHPDGDISAADMAQLSATYGYCPAGFGVVGRAWAPRLALAGTYDKAWQKKPWPGLPADFDFAYWNAAPVDQQIAFLPANLRIELFNLTPPALSHNGQLCVELPEHRPFVLMRLHSGELLPLPLFTDTLHIDTDAMTLSLTHRISLPRPDDICALEACFDFAPCPLS
;
A
#
# COMPACT_ATOMS: atom_id res chain seq x y z
N MET A 1 -31.90 -54.26 -26.55
CA MET A 1 -31.29 -53.84 -25.27
C MET A 1 -30.71 -52.44 -25.43
N LYS A 2 -31.43 -51.40 -25.02
CA LYS A 2 -30.93 -50.01 -24.95
C LYS A 2 -30.33 -49.82 -23.55
N ARG A 3 -29.00 -49.59 -23.46
CA ARG A 3 -28.34 -49.22 -22.19
C ARG A 3 -28.47 -47.71 -22.02
N SER A 4 -29.23 -47.29 -21.02
CA SER A 4 -29.30 -45.89 -20.56
C SER A 4 -28.00 -45.53 -19.83
N LEU A 5 -27.35 -44.44 -20.23
CA LEU A 5 -26.28 -43.82 -19.46
C LEU A 5 -26.86 -43.17 -18.19
N PRO A 6 -26.20 -43.27 -17.02
CA PRO A 6 -26.71 -42.67 -15.80
C PRO A 6 -26.58 -41.14 -15.84
N SER A 7 -27.68 -40.48 -15.51
CA SER A 7 -27.76 -39.04 -15.23
C SER A 7 -26.86 -38.70 -14.03
N ILE A 8 -25.77 -37.98 -14.29
CA ILE A 8 -24.95 -37.38 -13.24
C ILE A 8 -25.66 -36.10 -12.80
N SER A 9 -26.43 -36.21 -11.73
CA SER A 9 -26.91 -35.07 -10.96
C SER A 9 -25.70 -34.32 -10.40
N ARG A 10 -25.29 -33.22 -11.06
CA ARG A 10 -24.35 -32.25 -10.51
C ARG A 10 -25.06 -31.48 -9.40
N LYS A 11 -24.96 -31.95 -8.16
CA LYS A 11 -25.21 -31.09 -6.99
C LYS A 11 -24.25 -29.91 -7.09
N LYS A 12 -24.80 -28.68 -7.16
CA LYS A 12 -24.04 -27.45 -6.93
C LYS A 12 -23.51 -27.53 -5.50
N HIS A 13 -22.26 -27.96 -5.35
CA HIS A 13 -21.52 -27.68 -4.13
C HIS A 13 -21.29 -26.17 -4.12
N HIS A 14 -22.14 -25.42 -3.42
CA HIS A 14 -21.70 -24.16 -2.85
C HIS A 14 -20.66 -24.55 -1.79
N GLU A 15 -19.40 -24.69 -2.21
CA GLU A 15 -18.31 -24.69 -1.24
C GLU A 15 -18.42 -23.38 -0.46
N ALA A 16 -18.43 -23.49 0.87
CA ALA A 16 -18.39 -22.33 1.74
C ALA A 16 -17.12 -21.55 1.40
N ARG A 17 -17.27 -20.38 0.79
CA ARG A 17 -16.12 -19.53 0.44
C ARG A 17 -15.53 -18.96 1.70
N GLY A 18 -14.23 -19.13 1.88
CA GLY A 18 -13.46 -18.47 2.94
C GLY A 18 -13.16 -17.02 2.57
N ILE A 19 -13.20 -16.13 3.55
CA ILE A 19 -12.73 -14.75 3.40
C ILE A 19 -11.20 -14.78 3.39
N LEU A 20 -10.58 -14.31 2.31
CA LEU A 20 -9.11 -14.19 2.21
C LEU A 20 -8.60 -12.87 2.78
N LEU A 21 -9.35 -11.81 2.58
CA LEU A 21 -9.01 -10.44 2.98
C LEU A 21 -10.32 -9.71 3.22
N ASP A 22 -10.44 -9.06 4.38
CA ASP A 22 -11.54 -8.14 4.68
C ASP A 22 -10.96 -6.87 5.31
N LYS A 23 -11.24 -5.73 4.69
CA LYS A 23 -10.66 -4.45 5.06
C LYS A 23 -11.70 -3.35 5.09
N HIS A 24 -11.84 -2.73 6.25
CA HIS A 24 -12.78 -1.65 6.51
C HIS A 24 -11.99 -0.40 6.89
N LEU A 25 -12.28 0.70 6.20
CA LEU A 25 -11.71 2.01 6.49
C LEU A 25 -12.82 2.99 6.83
N ARG A 26 -12.49 3.96 7.67
CA ARG A 26 -13.34 5.10 7.96
C ARG A 26 -12.97 6.25 7.04
N PHE A 27 -14.00 6.90 6.49
CA PHE A 27 -13.85 8.10 5.66
C PHE A 27 -14.55 9.30 6.31
N SER A 28 -13.96 10.47 6.18
CA SER A 28 -14.60 11.75 6.48
C SER A 28 -14.39 12.72 5.32
N GLY A 29 -15.25 13.74 5.21
CA GLY A 29 -14.89 14.90 4.41
C GLY A 29 -13.77 15.73 5.07
N PRO A 30 -13.41 16.86 4.46
CA PRO A 30 -12.33 17.71 4.93
C PRO A 30 -12.49 18.10 6.41
N ARG A 31 -11.38 18.02 7.15
CA ARG A 31 -11.26 18.41 8.55
C ARG A 31 -9.91 19.08 8.78
N HIS A 32 -9.83 19.88 9.82
CA HIS A 32 -8.63 20.64 10.16
C HIS A 32 -8.34 20.56 11.64
N PHE A 33 -7.06 20.47 12.00
CA PHE A 33 -6.58 20.85 13.32
C PHE A 33 -6.46 22.37 13.35
N GLU A 34 -7.07 22.99 14.34
CA GLU A 34 -7.10 24.43 14.52
C GLU A 34 -6.51 24.76 15.89
N HIS A 35 -5.54 25.67 15.91
CA HIS A 35 -4.86 26.07 17.13
C HIS A 35 -5.68 27.15 17.83
N GLY A 36 -6.24 26.83 19.00
CA GLY A 36 -6.97 27.80 19.81
C GLY A 36 -6.03 28.58 20.74
N LEU A 37 -6.28 29.89 20.93
CA LEU A 37 -5.45 30.78 21.76
C LEU A 37 -5.18 30.25 23.19
N PHE A 38 -6.07 29.43 23.75
CA PHE A 38 -5.95 28.90 25.12
C PHE A 38 -6.17 27.38 25.23
N SER A 39 -6.35 26.68 24.10
CA SER A 39 -6.82 25.29 24.12
C SER A 39 -5.98 24.31 23.32
N GLY A 40 -4.84 24.76 22.78
CA GLY A 40 -4.02 23.98 21.86
C GLY A 40 -4.80 23.57 20.61
N TRP A 41 -4.32 22.51 19.96
CA TRP A 41 -4.91 21.95 18.75
C TRP A 41 -6.26 21.26 19.01
N ARG A 42 -7.27 21.64 18.24
CA ARG A 42 -8.59 20.99 18.23
C ARG A 42 -8.96 20.56 16.83
N LEU A 43 -9.61 19.41 16.72
CA LEU A 43 -10.11 18.91 15.45
C LEU A 43 -11.48 19.53 15.11
N SER A 44 -11.60 20.10 13.92
CA SER A 44 -12.86 20.63 13.40
C SER A 44 -13.86 19.50 13.10
N ALA A 45 -15.14 19.85 13.01
CA ALA A 45 -16.14 18.97 12.42
C ALA A 45 -15.78 18.67 10.95
N ALA A 46 -16.20 17.49 10.46
CA ALA A 46 -16.07 17.14 9.05
C ALA A 46 -17.01 17.96 8.19
N GLU A 47 -16.46 18.56 7.15
CA GLU A 47 -17.24 19.12 6.06
C GLU A 47 -17.92 17.98 5.27
N PRO A 48 -19.10 18.19 4.68
CA PRO A 48 -19.72 17.20 3.81
C PRO A 48 -18.84 16.88 2.60
N ALA A 49 -18.68 15.59 2.30
CA ALA A 49 -17.98 15.13 1.11
C ALA A 49 -18.75 14.00 0.43
N ILE A 50 -18.80 14.06 -0.90
CA ILE A 50 -19.39 13.00 -1.75
C ILE A 50 -18.33 12.03 -2.29
N ARG A 51 -17.04 12.40 -2.22
CA ARG A 51 -15.91 11.57 -2.63
C ARG A 51 -14.68 11.89 -1.79
N VAL A 52 -13.86 10.88 -1.51
CA VAL A 52 -12.52 11.01 -0.95
C VAL A 52 -11.58 10.17 -1.81
N PRO A 53 -10.55 10.75 -2.44
CA PRO A 53 -9.60 9.97 -3.23
C PRO A 53 -8.84 8.98 -2.34
N LEU A 54 -8.70 7.73 -2.78
CA LEU A 54 -7.99 6.65 -2.06
C LEU A 54 -6.46 6.82 -2.13
N ARG A 55 -5.96 7.95 -1.63
CA ARG A 55 -4.53 8.29 -1.66
C ARG A 55 -3.95 8.51 -0.28
N TRP A 56 -2.67 8.22 -0.14
CA TRP A 56 -1.95 8.33 1.13
C TRP A 56 -1.85 9.75 1.68
N GLU A 57 -1.98 10.79 0.83
CA GLU A 57 -2.04 12.19 1.25
C GLU A 57 -3.24 12.52 2.15
N TYR A 58 -4.26 11.67 2.13
CA TYR A 58 -5.46 11.80 2.94
C TYR A 58 -5.47 10.89 4.16
N ALA A 59 -4.45 10.05 4.33
CA ALA A 59 -4.27 9.21 5.52
C ALA A 59 -3.39 9.90 6.57
N PHE A 60 -3.29 9.30 7.76
CA PHE A 60 -2.36 9.75 8.79
C PHE A 60 -0.91 9.80 8.29
N GLY A 61 -0.19 10.87 8.65
CA GLY A 61 1.22 11.06 8.33
C GLY A 61 1.55 12.52 8.04
N GLY A 62 2.51 12.74 7.15
CA GLY A 62 2.84 14.06 6.61
C GLY A 62 4.30 14.45 6.81
N SER A 63 4.57 15.74 6.59
CA SER A 63 5.90 16.31 6.67
C SER A 63 5.88 17.65 7.42
N SER A 64 7.05 17.99 7.95
CA SER A 64 7.30 19.16 8.75
C SER A 64 8.51 19.87 8.18
N VAL A 65 8.24 20.82 7.28
CA VAL A 65 9.26 21.53 6.50
C VAL A 65 9.18 23.02 6.79
N LEU A 66 10.31 23.62 7.14
CA LEU A 66 10.48 25.06 7.31
C LEU A 66 11.69 25.50 6.50
N PRO A 67 11.50 26.31 5.44
CA PRO A 67 12.61 26.86 4.68
C PRO A 67 13.43 27.83 5.55
N ASN A 68 14.72 27.93 5.25
CA ASN A 68 15.58 28.90 5.89
C ASN A 68 15.48 30.25 5.16
N PRO A 69 15.06 31.34 5.83
CA PRO A 69 14.96 32.66 5.20
C PRO A 69 16.32 33.22 4.76
N ASP A 70 17.42 32.77 5.36
CA ASP A 70 18.78 33.21 5.02
C ASP A 70 19.40 32.44 3.83
N TYR A 71 18.65 31.50 3.23
CA TYR A 71 19.09 30.73 2.07
C TYR A 71 18.65 31.39 0.75
N PRO A 72 19.53 31.47 -0.28
CA PRO A 72 20.92 31.01 -0.32
C PRO A 72 21.94 32.07 0.12
N ASP A 73 21.48 33.25 0.52
CA ASP A 73 22.28 34.47 0.65
C ASP A 73 23.47 34.35 1.61
N ASN A 74 23.42 33.45 2.60
CA ASN A 74 24.48 33.27 3.60
C ASN A 74 25.12 31.87 3.64
N CYS A 75 25.14 31.12 2.52
CA CYS A 75 25.62 29.72 2.49
C CYS A 75 24.96 28.81 3.56
N ALA A 76 23.79 29.19 4.05
CA ALA A 76 23.09 28.48 5.10
C ALA A 76 22.46 27.18 4.56
N GLU A 77 22.03 26.27 5.43
CA GLU A 77 21.24 25.12 4.98
C GLU A 77 19.88 25.59 4.43
N PRO A 78 19.33 24.96 3.38
CA PRO A 78 18.08 25.39 2.74
C PRO A 78 16.85 25.29 3.64
N TYR A 79 16.92 24.51 4.72
CA TYR A 79 15.81 24.28 5.64
C TYR A 79 16.27 24.42 7.09
N LEU A 80 15.48 25.12 7.91
CA LEU A 80 15.62 25.10 9.37
C LEU A 80 15.10 23.79 9.96
N LEU A 81 14.12 23.18 9.29
CA LEU A 81 13.55 21.90 9.64
C LEU A 81 13.10 21.20 8.36
N HIS A 82 13.50 19.95 8.17
CA HIS A 82 13.05 19.12 7.06
C HIS A 82 12.87 17.69 7.55
N GLN A 83 11.71 17.44 8.16
CA GLN A 83 11.39 16.18 8.82
C GLN A 83 10.11 15.59 8.23
N VAL A 84 9.99 14.26 8.26
CA VAL A 84 8.84 13.54 7.71
C VAL A 84 8.34 12.49 8.68
N CYS A 85 7.04 12.20 8.65
CA CYS A 85 6.47 11.06 9.33
C CYS A 85 7.01 9.79 8.68
N TYR A 86 7.71 8.96 9.45
CA TYR A 86 8.41 7.80 8.90
C TYR A 86 7.47 6.73 8.32
N SER A 87 6.25 6.60 8.84
CA SER A 87 5.26 5.63 8.34
C SER A 87 4.56 6.07 7.05
N ASN A 88 4.36 7.38 6.85
CA ASN A 88 3.74 7.95 5.66
C ASN A 88 4.11 9.45 5.52
N PRO A 89 5.18 9.79 4.80
CA PRO A 89 5.61 11.16 4.56
C PRO A 89 4.62 12.04 3.81
N LEU A 90 3.69 11.45 3.07
CA LEU A 90 2.75 12.18 2.20
C LEU A 90 1.48 12.62 2.92
N GLY A 91 1.16 11.95 4.03
CA GLY A 91 -0.11 12.09 4.74
C GLY A 91 -0.32 13.44 5.42
N ARG A 92 -1.21 13.43 6.40
CA ARG A 92 -1.54 14.62 7.20
C ARG A 92 -1.83 14.25 8.65
N GLY A 93 -1.79 15.24 9.54
CA GLY A 93 -2.03 15.04 10.98
C GLY A 93 -0.83 14.60 11.80
N TRP A 94 0.38 14.67 11.23
CA TRP A 94 1.65 14.55 11.94
C TRP A 94 2.47 15.84 11.80
N ILE A 95 3.13 16.29 12.87
CA ILE A 95 4.18 17.31 12.82
C ILE A 95 5.36 16.96 13.72
N GLU A 96 6.53 17.50 13.37
CA GLU A 96 7.71 17.42 14.22
C GLU A 96 7.69 18.55 15.26
N LYS A 97 8.00 18.22 16.52
CA LYS A 97 7.87 19.12 17.69
C LYS A 97 8.60 20.45 17.55
N ARG A 98 9.77 20.47 16.89
CA ARG A 98 10.57 21.68 16.68
C ARG A 98 9.91 22.64 15.71
N HIS A 99 8.98 22.19 14.87
CA HIS A 99 8.27 23.03 13.91
C HIS A 99 7.60 24.21 14.61
N GLU A 100 6.83 23.94 15.66
CA GLU A 100 6.10 24.98 16.38
C GLU A 100 7.05 26.01 16.97
N LYS A 101 8.16 25.56 17.56
CA LYS A 101 9.19 26.44 18.13
C LYS A 101 9.81 27.35 17.08
N HIS A 102 10.19 26.81 15.93
CA HIS A 102 10.79 27.59 14.84
C HIS A 102 9.77 28.55 14.21
N ALA A 103 8.55 28.08 13.94
CA ALA A 103 7.46 28.87 13.40
C ALA A 103 7.13 30.09 14.27
N TRP A 104 7.09 29.91 15.60
CA TRP A 104 6.93 31.02 16.55
C TRP A 104 8.10 32.01 16.52
N SER A 105 9.34 31.52 16.44
CA SER A 105 10.52 32.40 16.39
C SER A 105 10.60 33.26 15.12
N MET A 106 9.89 32.85 14.06
CA MET A 106 9.81 33.58 12.79
C MET A 106 8.54 34.42 12.64
N ASP A 107 7.76 34.61 13.72
CA ASP A 107 6.46 35.31 13.70
C ASP A 107 5.47 34.72 12.67
N ALA A 108 5.56 33.40 12.44
CA ALA A 108 4.72 32.66 11.51
C ALA A 108 4.10 31.40 12.16
N PRO A 109 3.41 31.52 13.31
CA PRO A 109 2.88 30.37 14.04
C PRO A 109 1.84 29.60 13.22
N LEU A 110 1.90 28.25 13.29
CA LEU A 110 0.90 27.39 12.68
C LEU A 110 -0.46 27.60 13.33
N GLN A 111 -1.44 28.05 12.55
CA GLN A 111 -2.82 28.24 13.01
C GLN A 111 -3.74 27.08 12.64
N ARG A 112 -3.47 26.44 11.50
CA ARG A 112 -4.36 25.45 10.90
C ARG A 112 -3.57 24.41 10.12
N LEU A 113 -3.90 23.14 10.32
CA LEU A 113 -3.32 22.00 9.60
C LEU A 113 -4.44 21.08 9.13
N ALA A 114 -4.29 20.48 7.95
CA ALA A 114 -5.28 19.52 7.48
C ALA A 114 -5.24 18.23 8.30
N ALA A 115 -6.41 17.67 8.60
CA ALA A 115 -6.55 16.39 9.29
C ALA A 115 -6.87 15.24 8.32
N PRO A 116 -6.50 13.99 8.64
CA PRO A 116 -6.80 12.82 7.82
C PRO A 116 -8.28 12.68 7.49
N GLN A 117 -8.54 12.21 6.27
CA GLN A 117 -9.86 11.81 5.79
C GLN A 117 -9.98 10.29 5.68
N ILE A 118 -8.86 9.55 5.63
CA ILE A 118 -8.83 8.09 5.58
C ILE A 118 -8.19 7.58 6.87
N GLU A 119 -8.93 6.76 7.60
CA GLU A 119 -8.56 6.32 8.94
C GLU A 119 -8.84 4.83 9.13
N ALA A 120 -8.08 4.21 10.02
CA ALA A 120 -8.43 2.90 10.54
C ALA A 120 -9.75 2.99 11.33
N LEU A 121 -10.60 1.98 11.22
CA LEU A 121 -11.93 1.98 11.84
C LEU A 121 -11.85 2.03 13.38
N ASP A 122 -10.88 1.32 13.95
CA ASP A 122 -10.65 1.14 15.39
C ASP A 122 -9.82 2.26 16.02
N ARG A 123 -9.10 3.05 15.21
CA ARG A 123 -8.17 4.08 15.68
C ARG A 123 -8.29 5.39 14.89
N PRO A 124 -9.43 6.11 14.99
CA PRO A 124 -9.62 7.38 14.29
C PRO A 124 -8.69 8.47 14.82
N VAL A 125 -8.26 9.39 13.95
CA VAL A 125 -7.38 10.49 14.32
C VAL A 125 -8.21 11.61 14.95
N THR A 126 -7.99 11.84 16.24
CA THR A 126 -8.76 12.82 17.03
C THR A 126 -7.93 14.03 17.44
N HIS A 127 -6.60 13.88 17.45
CA HIS A 127 -5.65 14.90 17.86
C HIS A 127 -4.47 14.96 16.89
N LEU A 128 -3.90 16.16 16.71
CA LEU A 128 -2.66 16.32 15.95
C LEU A 128 -1.55 15.50 16.63
N HIS A 129 -0.86 14.66 15.86
CA HIS A 129 0.25 13.90 16.40
C HIS A 129 1.54 14.71 16.32
N VAL A 130 2.09 15.07 17.48
CA VAL A 130 3.34 15.82 17.60
C VAL A 130 4.41 14.89 18.14
N THR A 131 5.51 14.71 17.39
CA THR A 131 6.61 13.84 17.81
C THR A 131 7.93 14.58 17.79
N HIS A 132 8.85 14.21 18.68
CA HIS A 132 10.24 14.65 18.62
C HIS A 132 11.07 13.53 18.00
N HIS A 133 11.61 13.76 16.81
CA HIS A 133 12.54 12.82 16.20
C HIS A 133 13.96 13.03 16.76
N PRO A 134 14.80 11.98 16.82
CA PRO A 134 16.21 12.13 17.16
C PRO A 134 16.91 13.13 16.25
N ASP A 135 17.98 13.75 16.76
CA ASP A 135 18.87 14.56 15.95
C ASP A 135 19.86 13.68 15.18
N GLY A 136 20.22 14.10 13.97
CA GLY A 136 21.13 13.38 13.09
C GLY A 136 20.49 12.20 12.35
N ASP A 137 21.33 11.46 11.65
CA ASP A 137 20.91 10.29 10.88
C ASP A 137 20.65 9.10 11.80
N ILE A 138 19.52 8.42 11.58
CA ILE A 138 19.16 7.18 12.27
C ILE A 138 19.00 6.05 11.25
N SER A 139 19.13 4.80 11.72
CA SER A 139 18.98 3.65 10.83
C SER A 139 17.53 3.45 10.37
N ALA A 140 17.35 2.73 9.26
CA ALA A 140 16.02 2.34 8.79
C ALA A 140 15.23 1.52 9.83
N ALA A 141 15.93 0.69 10.61
CA ALA A 141 15.35 -0.08 11.70
C ALA A 141 14.86 0.84 12.83
N ASP A 142 15.65 1.86 13.21
CA ASP A 142 15.26 2.84 14.23
C ASP A 142 14.06 3.67 13.76
N MET A 143 14.02 4.06 12.48
CA MET A 143 12.86 4.74 11.89
C MET A 143 11.59 3.87 12.03
N ALA A 144 11.70 2.56 11.75
CA ALA A 144 10.58 1.63 11.88
C ALA A 144 10.13 1.49 13.34
N GLN A 145 11.06 1.30 14.26
CA GLN A 145 10.76 1.24 15.70
C GLN A 145 10.08 2.51 16.19
N LEU A 146 10.60 3.70 15.84
CA LEU A 146 9.99 4.97 16.22
C LEU A 146 8.59 5.11 15.62
N SER A 147 8.42 4.77 14.34
CA SER A 147 7.12 4.87 13.68
C SER A 147 6.06 3.95 14.27
N ALA A 148 6.45 2.81 14.84
CA ALA A 148 5.55 1.90 15.54
C ALA A 148 5.02 2.49 16.87
N THR A 149 5.70 3.50 17.42
CA THR A 149 5.25 4.22 18.64
C THR A 149 4.28 5.37 18.35
N TYR A 150 4.05 5.70 17.08
CA TYR A 150 3.11 6.75 16.72
C TYR A 150 1.70 6.43 17.22
N GLY A 151 0.96 7.47 17.61
CA GLY A 151 -0.38 7.33 18.16
C GLY A 151 -1.41 6.80 17.16
N TYR A 152 -1.10 6.86 15.87
CA TYR A 152 -1.96 6.45 14.76
C TYR A 152 -1.14 5.74 13.68
N CYS A 153 -1.82 4.99 12.82
CA CYS A 153 -1.20 4.31 11.69
C CYS A 153 -1.84 4.80 10.37
N PRO A 154 -1.05 4.99 9.30
CA PRO A 154 -1.62 5.28 7.98
C PRO A 154 -2.48 4.10 7.51
N ALA A 155 -3.71 4.39 7.10
CA ALA A 155 -4.63 3.40 6.56
C ALA A 155 -5.02 3.77 5.12
N GLY A 156 -5.03 2.79 4.23
CA GLY A 156 -5.30 3.00 2.80
C GLY A 156 -5.12 1.74 1.97
N PHE A 157 -5.41 1.86 0.67
CA PHE A 157 -5.31 0.79 -0.34
C PHE A 157 -4.15 0.99 -1.32
N GLY A 158 -3.45 2.13 -1.22
CA GLY A 158 -2.38 2.48 -2.15
C GLY A 158 -1.09 1.70 -1.90
N VAL A 159 -0.19 1.81 -2.86
CA VAL A 159 1.18 1.27 -2.77
C VAL A 159 1.96 1.97 -1.66
N VAL A 160 2.61 1.21 -0.78
CA VAL A 160 3.49 1.75 0.28
C VAL A 160 4.82 2.18 -0.34
N GLY A 161 5.29 3.40 -0.05
CA GLY A 161 6.53 3.93 -0.62
C GLY A 161 7.79 3.17 -0.17
N ARG A 162 8.77 3.02 -1.08
CA ARG A 162 10.06 2.34 -0.79
C ARG A 162 10.85 2.99 0.34
N ALA A 163 10.80 4.32 0.43
CA ALA A 163 11.52 5.11 1.42
C ALA A 163 10.76 5.26 2.75
N TRP A 164 9.61 4.60 2.91
CA TRP A 164 8.83 4.66 4.15
C TRP A 164 9.33 3.59 5.08
N ALA A 165 9.39 3.87 6.38
CA ALA A 165 9.96 2.98 7.37
C ALA A 165 9.45 1.53 7.33
N PRO A 166 8.15 1.26 7.08
CA PRO A 166 7.65 -0.13 6.97
C PRO A 166 8.32 -0.96 5.88
N ARG A 167 8.80 -0.33 4.80
CA ARG A 167 9.55 -1.00 3.74
C ARG A 167 11.05 -0.77 3.89
N LEU A 168 11.48 0.44 4.18
CA LEU A 168 12.89 0.80 4.23
C LEU A 168 13.68 -0.07 5.22
N ALA A 169 13.08 -0.47 6.35
CA ALA A 169 13.69 -1.38 7.31
C ALA A 169 14.01 -2.78 6.75
N LEU A 170 13.32 -3.22 5.69
CA LEU A 170 13.53 -4.51 5.01
C LEU A 170 14.67 -4.45 3.98
N ALA A 171 15.16 -3.26 3.64
CA ALA A 171 16.24 -3.09 2.68
C ALA A 171 17.61 -3.55 3.23
N GLY A 172 17.70 -3.91 4.51
CA GLY A 172 18.95 -4.28 5.18
C GLY A 172 19.88 -3.10 5.43
N THR A 173 21.09 -3.40 5.89
CA THR A 173 22.04 -2.41 6.40
C THR A 173 23.15 -2.11 5.40
N TYR A 174 23.19 -0.87 4.93
CA TYR A 174 24.16 -0.36 3.94
C TYR A 174 25.33 0.40 4.58
N ASP A 175 26.11 -0.27 5.42
CA ASP A 175 27.20 0.35 6.20
C ASP A 175 28.60 0.13 5.58
N LYS A 176 29.65 0.53 6.31
CA LYS A 176 31.06 0.32 5.90
C LYS A 176 31.43 -1.17 5.78
N ALA A 177 30.75 -2.07 6.49
CA ALA A 177 31.00 -3.51 6.37
C ALA A 177 30.46 -4.02 5.03
N TRP A 178 29.21 -3.68 4.68
CA TRP A 178 28.63 -3.99 3.37
C TRP A 178 29.48 -3.43 2.21
N GLN A 179 29.96 -2.19 2.33
CA GLN A 179 30.87 -1.58 1.33
C GLN A 179 32.15 -2.39 1.10
N LYS A 180 32.68 -3.04 2.15
CA LYS A 180 33.85 -3.92 2.03
C LYS A 180 33.49 -5.29 1.47
N LYS A 181 32.35 -5.84 1.90
CA LYS A 181 31.79 -7.13 1.44
C LYS A 181 30.35 -7.24 1.96
N PRO A 182 29.32 -7.49 1.13
CA PRO A 182 29.37 -8.07 -0.22
C PRO A 182 29.08 -7.09 -1.39
N TRP A 183 29.42 -5.79 -1.30
CA TRP A 183 29.26 -4.85 -2.43
C TRP A 183 29.76 -5.45 -3.77
N PRO A 184 29.00 -5.39 -4.88
CA PRO A 184 27.73 -4.66 -5.11
C PRO A 184 26.43 -5.46 -4.84
N GLY A 185 26.52 -6.59 -4.14
CA GLY A 185 25.35 -7.41 -3.78
C GLY A 185 24.44 -6.77 -2.71
N LEU A 186 23.31 -7.43 -2.43
CA LEU A 186 22.40 -7.03 -1.35
C LEU A 186 23.08 -7.22 0.03
N PRO A 187 22.74 -6.39 1.03
CA PRO A 187 23.11 -6.64 2.42
C PRO A 187 22.72 -8.04 2.89
N ALA A 188 23.48 -8.60 3.83
CA ALA A 188 23.23 -9.94 4.34
C ALA A 188 21.89 -10.07 5.09
N ASP A 189 21.41 -8.95 5.63
CA ASP A 189 20.15 -8.78 6.36
C ASP A 189 19.01 -8.23 5.47
N PHE A 190 19.18 -8.22 4.14
CA PHE A 190 18.12 -7.83 3.21
C PHE A 190 16.94 -8.82 3.27
N ASP A 191 15.73 -8.30 3.48
CA ASP A 191 14.49 -9.08 3.45
C ASP A 191 13.76 -8.85 2.11
N PHE A 192 13.53 -9.93 1.36
CA PHE A 192 12.83 -9.88 0.08
C PHE A 192 11.38 -9.38 0.17
N ALA A 193 10.76 -9.40 1.36
CA ALA A 193 9.49 -8.72 1.60
C ALA A 193 9.56 -7.22 1.28
N TYR A 194 10.75 -6.60 1.24
CA TYR A 194 10.98 -5.24 0.73
C TYR A 194 10.32 -4.98 -0.63
N TRP A 195 10.29 -6.00 -1.52
CA TRP A 195 9.72 -5.86 -2.86
C TRP A 195 8.20 -5.91 -2.90
N ASN A 196 7.55 -6.41 -1.83
CA ASN A 196 6.10 -6.34 -1.72
C ASN A 196 5.68 -4.94 -1.31
N ALA A 197 4.99 -4.25 -2.22
CA ALA A 197 4.57 -2.87 -2.03
C ALA A 197 3.12 -2.74 -1.54
N ALA A 198 2.38 -3.85 -1.43
CA ALA A 198 1.05 -3.85 -0.82
C ALA A 198 1.19 -3.60 0.69
N PRO A 199 0.28 -2.84 1.31
CA PRO A 199 0.22 -2.74 2.77
C PRO A 199 0.12 -4.13 3.41
N VAL A 200 0.74 -4.32 4.59
CA VAL A 200 0.82 -5.64 5.26
C VAL A 200 -0.56 -6.29 5.43
N ASP A 201 -1.59 -5.51 5.73
CA ASP A 201 -2.97 -5.96 5.88
C ASP A 201 -3.67 -6.35 4.57
N GLN A 202 -2.97 -6.23 3.44
CA GLN A 202 -3.43 -6.60 2.10
C GLN A 202 -2.54 -7.64 1.43
N GLN A 203 -1.58 -8.21 2.17
CA GLN A 203 -0.72 -9.27 1.67
C GLN A 203 -1.33 -10.64 1.97
N ILE A 204 -1.46 -11.46 0.94
CA ILE A 204 -1.88 -12.87 1.03
C ILE A 204 -0.83 -13.75 0.36
N ALA A 205 -0.83 -15.05 0.68
CA ALA A 205 0.17 -15.97 0.13
C ALA A 205 0.09 -16.08 -1.41
N PHE A 206 -1.10 -16.38 -1.94
CA PHE A 206 -1.37 -16.45 -3.39
C PHE A 206 -2.85 -16.15 -3.68
N LEU A 207 -3.12 -15.57 -4.84
CA LEU A 207 -4.49 -15.33 -5.31
C LEU A 207 -5.09 -16.63 -5.88
N PRO A 208 -6.28 -17.06 -5.42
CA PRO A 208 -6.98 -18.19 -6.04
C PRO A 208 -7.54 -17.77 -7.41
N ALA A 209 -7.69 -18.75 -8.31
CA ALA A 209 -8.20 -18.51 -9.66
C ALA A 209 -9.69 -18.09 -9.69
N ASN A 210 -10.50 -18.55 -8.74
CA ASN A 210 -11.95 -18.31 -8.64
C ASN A 210 -12.30 -17.18 -7.64
N LEU A 211 -11.45 -16.16 -7.56
CA LEU A 211 -11.61 -15.07 -6.60
C LEU A 211 -12.93 -14.32 -6.83
N ARG A 212 -13.63 -14.05 -5.72
CA ARG A 212 -14.71 -13.06 -5.68
C ARG A 212 -14.23 -11.81 -4.98
N ILE A 213 -14.47 -10.67 -5.61
CA ILE A 213 -14.10 -9.35 -5.13
C ILE A 213 -15.40 -8.62 -4.82
N GLU A 214 -15.51 -8.11 -3.59
CA GLU A 214 -16.60 -7.24 -3.17
C GLU A 214 -16.05 -5.88 -2.78
N LEU A 215 -16.64 -4.83 -3.35
CA LEU A 215 -16.27 -3.44 -3.11
C LEU A 215 -17.51 -2.71 -2.57
N PHE A 216 -17.36 -2.00 -1.46
CA PHE A 216 -18.42 -1.23 -0.82
C PHE A 216 -18.04 0.25 -0.76
N ASN A 217 -18.79 1.09 -1.46
CA ASN A 217 -18.57 2.54 -1.58
C ASN A 217 -17.20 2.92 -2.18
N LEU A 218 -16.57 2.01 -2.92
CA LEU A 218 -15.28 2.24 -3.58
C LEU A 218 -15.40 2.49 -5.08
N THR A 219 -16.60 2.47 -5.64
CA THR A 219 -16.84 2.67 -7.08
C THR A 219 -17.86 3.79 -7.31
N PRO A 220 -17.91 4.40 -8.51
CA PRO A 220 -18.91 5.41 -8.81
C PRO A 220 -20.34 4.95 -8.49
N PRO A 221 -21.18 5.80 -7.85
CA PRO A 221 -22.55 5.42 -7.49
C PRO A 221 -23.42 4.99 -8.67
N ALA A 222 -23.14 5.50 -9.87
CA ALA A 222 -23.86 5.11 -11.09
C ALA A 222 -23.58 3.67 -11.55
N LEU A 223 -22.50 3.05 -11.05
CA LEU A 223 -22.05 1.71 -11.45
C LEU A 223 -22.26 0.66 -10.35
N SER A 224 -22.86 1.04 -9.22
CA SER A 224 -23.08 0.16 -8.07
C SER A 224 -24.51 0.27 -7.56
N HIS A 225 -25.09 -0.85 -7.14
CA HIS A 225 -26.38 -0.84 -6.47
C HIS A 225 -26.16 -0.71 -4.97
N ASN A 226 -26.68 0.35 -4.35
CA ASN A 226 -26.47 0.67 -2.93
C ASN A 226 -24.98 0.73 -2.52
N GLY A 227 -24.12 1.17 -3.44
CA GLY A 227 -22.67 1.26 -3.21
C GLY A 227 -21.92 -0.07 -3.27
N GLN A 228 -22.59 -1.19 -3.56
CA GLN A 228 -21.95 -2.49 -3.68
C GLN A 228 -21.64 -2.83 -5.14
N LEU A 229 -20.41 -3.29 -5.38
CA LEU A 229 -20.00 -3.94 -6.62
C LEU A 229 -19.40 -5.31 -6.28
N CYS A 230 -19.81 -6.34 -7.03
CA CYS A 230 -19.28 -7.69 -6.91
C CYS A 230 -18.74 -8.15 -8.27
N VAL A 231 -17.54 -8.69 -8.28
CA VAL A 231 -16.93 -9.30 -9.47
C VAL A 231 -16.48 -10.71 -9.13
N GLU A 232 -16.86 -11.66 -9.96
CA GLU A 232 -16.36 -13.04 -9.93
C GLU A 232 -15.30 -13.16 -11.01
N LEU A 233 -14.06 -13.47 -10.61
CA LEU A 233 -13.03 -13.75 -11.59
C LEU A 233 -13.33 -15.09 -12.27
N PRO A 234 -13.26 -15.14 -13.60
CA PRO A 234 -13.28 -16.42 -14.32
C PRO A 234 -12.10 -17.29 -13.87
N GLU A 235 -12.30 -18.61 -13.85
CA GLU A 235 -11.26 -19.58 -13.44
C GLU A 235 -10.13 -19.69 -14.47
N HIS A 236 -9.33 -18.63 -14.58
CA HIS A 236 -8.19 -18.54 -15.48
C HIS A 236 -7.02 -19.33 -14.92
N ARG A 237 -6.40 -20.15 -15.77
CA ARG A 237 -5.16 -20.86 -15.45
C ARG A 237 -4.06 -20.36 -16.39
N PRO A 238 -3.30 -19.32 -15.98
CA PRO A 238 -2.16 -18.85 -16.75
C PRO A 238 -0.99 -19.83 -16.61
N PHE A 239 -0.34 -20.14 -17.72
CA PHE A 239 0.86 -20.97 -17.74
C PHE A 239 1.79 -20.52 -18.87
N VAL A 240 3.04 -20.92 -18.79
CA VAL A 240 4.01 -20.76 -19.87
C VAL A 240 4.33 -22.13 -20.45
N LEU A 241 4.26 -22.25 -21.76
CA LEU A 241 4.82 -23.38 -22.48
C LEU A 241 6.29 -23.08 -22.76
N MET A 242 7.18 -23.75 -22.03
CA MET A 242 8.63 -23.59 -22.16
C MET A 242 9.18 -24.61 -23.15
N ARG A 243 9.82 -24.13 -24.21
CA ARG A 243 10.50 -24.96 -25.20
C ARG A 243 12.00 -24.96 -24.94
N LEU A 244 12.56 -26.14 -24.70
CA LEU A 244 14.00 -26.31 -24.55
C LEU A 244 14.69 -26.48 -25.90
N HIS A 245 15.99 -26.21 -25.95
CA HIS A 245 16.81 -26.49 -27.14
C HIS A 245 16.83 -27.98 -27.53
N SER A 246 16.58 -28.89 -26.57
CA SER A 246 16.38 -30.32 -26.83
C SER A 246 15.12 -30.63 -27.66
N GLY A 247 14.20 -29.67 -27.81
CA GLY A 247 12.89 -29.84 -28.42
C GLY A 247 11.78 -30.22 -27.42
N GLU A 248 12.11 -30.47 -26.15
CA GLU A 248 11.14 -30.76 -25.11
C GLU A 248 10.24 -29.55 -24.82
N LEU A 249 8.96 -29.82 -24.53
CA LEU A 249 7.94 -28.83 -24.21
C LEU A 249 7.43 -29.06 -22.78
N LEU A 250 7.66 -28.08 -21.91
CA LEU A 250 7.31 -28.12 -20.50
C LEU A 250 6.27 -27.05 -20.17
N PRO A 251 5.02 -27.42 -19.84
CA PRO A 251 4.04 -26.48 -19.33
C PRO A 251 4.34 -26.17 -17.86
N LEU A 252 4.61 -24.90 -17.55
CA LEU A 252 4.90 -24.42 -16.20
C LEU A 252 3.83 -23.42 -15.75
N PRO A 253 3.27 -23.55 -14.54
CA PRO A 253 2.24 -22.63 -14.06
C PRO A 253 2.81 -21.23 -13.85
N LEU A 254 2.04 -20.21 -14.21
CA LEU A 254 2.30 -18.84 -13.78
C LEU A 254 1.50 -18.56 -12.51
N PHE A 255 2.15 -18.05 -11.47
CA PHE A 255 1.45 -17.70 -10.24
C PHE A 255 0.95 -16.26 -10.30
N THR A 256 -0.34 -16.05 -10.03
CA THR A 256 -0.89 -14.71 -9.83
C THR A 256 -0.46 -14.18 -8.47
N ASP A 257 0.42 -13.19 -8.47
CA ASP A 257 0.98 -12.63 -7.24
C ASP A 257 0.48 -11.22 -6.93
N THR A 258 -0.11 -10.53 -7.92
CA THR A 258 -0.57 -9.15 -7.78
C THR A 258 -1.93 -9.00 -8.44
N LEU A 259 -2.91 -8.49 -7.69
CA LEU A 259 -4.17 -7.98 -8.19
C LEU A 259 -4.21 -6.48 -7.92
N HIS A 260 -4.32 -5.69 -8.98
CA HIS A 260 -4.52 -4.24 -8.89
C HIS A 260 -5.94 -3.91 -9.34
N ILE A 261 -6.66 -3.17 -8.48
CA ILE A 261 -8.04 -2.75 -8.70
C ILE A 261 -8.01 -1.24 -8.92
N ASP A 262 -8.28 -0.81 -10.14
CA ASP A 262 -8.47 0.60 -10.46
C ASP A 262 -9.97 0.91 -10.48
N THR A 263 -10.43 1.59 -9.44
CA THR A 263 -11.84 1.93 -9.25
C THR A 263 -12.29 3.16 -10.04
N ASP A 264 -11.35 3.96 -10.54
CA ASP A 264 -11.65 5.12 -11.39
C ASP A 264 -11.78 4.68 -12.85
N ALA A 265 -10.84 3.86 -13.33
CA ALA A 265 -10.87 3.27 -14.67
C ALA A 265 -11.81 2.05 -14.77
N MET A 266 -12.25 1.51 -13.63
CA MET A 266 -13.06 0.28 -13.53
C MET A 266 -12.37 -0.94 -14.18
N THR A 267 -11.09 -1.14 -13.85
CA THR A 267 -10.28 -2.23 -14.42
C THR A 267 -9.64 -3.09 -13.32
N LEU A 268 -9.45 -4.37 -13.64
CA LEU A 268 -8.69 -5.32 -12.84
C LEU A 268 -7.44 -5.72 -13.61
N SER A 269 -6.26 -5.52 -13.02
CA SER A 269 -4.99 -5.94 -13.60
C SER A 269 -4.39 -7.06 -12.75
N LEU A 270 -4.13 -8.20 -13.38
CA LEU A 270 -3.48 -9.35 -12.74
C LEU A 270 -2.05 -9.46 -13.26
N THR A 271 -1.09 -9.60 -12.35
CA THR A 271 0.30 -9.92 -12.72
C THR A 271 0.57 -11.38 -12.40
N HIS A 272 1.09 -12.09 -13.39
CA HIS A 272 1.50 -13.48 -13.26
C HIS A 272 3.01 -13.60 -13.43
N ARG A 273 3.68 -14.28 -12.50
CA ARG A 273 5.15 -14.41 -12.51
C ARG A 273 5.59 -15.86 -12.36
N ILE A 274 6.76 -16.13 -12.91
CA ILE A 274 7.54 -17.35 -12.72
C ILE A 274 9.02 -16.97 -12.67
N SER A 275 9.79 -17.67 -11.85
CA SER A 275 11.25 -17.58 -11.83
C SER A 275 11.84 -18.85 -12.44
N LEU A 276 12.70 -18.69 -13.45
CA LEU A 276 13.32 -19.80 -14.17
C LEU A 276 14.82 -19.83 -13.88
N PRO A 277 15.39 -20.98 -13.46
CA PRO A 277 16.76 -21.03 -12.95
C PRO A 277 17.86 -21.02 -14.03
N ARG A 278 17.54 -21.31 -15.30
CA ARG A 278 18.52 -21.45 -16.39
C ARG A 278 17.98 -20.92 -17.72
N PRO A 279 18.30 -19.68 -18.12
CA PRO A 279 17.86 -19.17 -19.41
C PRO A 279 18.54 -19.88 -20.60
N ASP A 280 19.75 -20.41 -20.42
CA ASP A 280 20.58 -20.95 -21.52
C ASP A 280 20.02 -22.22 -22.17
N ASP A 281 19.17 -22.98 -21.46
CA ASP A 281 18.53 -24.19 -21.99
C ASP A 281 17.22 -23.88 -22.74
N ILE A 282 16.73 -22.64 -22.65
CA ILE A 282 15.40 -22.21 -23.12
C ILE A 282 15.51 -21.62 -24.52
N CYS A 283 14.83 -22.26 -25.48
CA CYS A 283 14.72 -21.78 -26.85
C CYS A 283 13.55 -20.80 -27.05
N ALA A 284 12.42 -21.02 -26.37
CA ALA A 284 11.23 -20.16 -26.47
C ALA A 284 10.33 -20.26 -25.22
N LEU A 285 9.61 -19.19 -24.94
CA LEU A 285 8.55 -19.13 -23.93
C LEU A 285 7.27 -18.60 -24.59
N GLU A 286 6.20 -19.36 -24.50
CA GLU A 286 4.88 -18.95 -24.99
C GLU A 286 3.94 -18.81 -23.79
N ALA A 287 3.41 -17.61 -23.57
CA ALA A 287 2.42 -17.37 -22.51
C ALA A 287 1.05 -17.85 -22.99
N CYS A 288 0.39 -18.68 -22.19
CA CYS A 288 -0.88 -19.31 -22.51
C CYS A 288 -1.90 -19.09 -21.39
N PHE A 289 -3.18 -19.09 -21.77
CA PHE A 289 -4.31 -19.06 -20.85
C PHE A 289 -5.26 -20.18 -21.20
N ASP A 290 -5.57 -21.03 -20.21
CA ASP A 290 -6.69 -21.95 -20.31
C ASP A 290 -7.91 -21.35 -19.57
N PHE A 291 -9.05 -21.40 -20.23
CA PHE A 291 -10.33 -21.03 -19.65
C PHE A 291 -11.07 -22.33 -19.32
N ALA A 292 -11.34 -22.59 -18.04
CA ALA A 292 -12.43 -23.50 -17.75
C ALA A 292 -13.69 -22.92 -18.40
N PRO A 293 -14.40 -23.64 -19.30
CA PRO A 293 -15.55 -23.08 -19.98
C PRO A 293 -16.56 -22.61 -18.94
N CYS A 294 -16.87 -21.31 -18.97
CA CYS A 294 -17.95 -20.76 -18.18
C CYS A 294 -19.21 -21.57 -18.49
N PRO A 295 -19.89 -22.19 -17.51
CA PRO A 295 -21.19 -22.75 -17.77
C PRO A 295 -22.10 -21.58 -18.15
N LEU A 296 -22.41 -21.46 -19.45
CA LEU A 296 -23.41 -20.55 -19.97
C LEU A 296 -24.64 -20.66 -19.07
N SER A 297 -24.96 -19.58 -18.36
CA SER A 297 -26.16 -19.42 -17.55
C SER A 297 -27.35 -19.10 -18.44
#